data_AF-A0A7V0Z8W1-F1
#
_entry.id   AF-A0A7V0Z8W1-F1
#
_cell.length_a   1.000
_cell.length_b   1.000
_cell.length_c   1.000
_cell.angle_alpha   90.00
_cell.angle_beta   90.00
_cell.angle_gamma   90.00
#
_symmetry.space_group_name_H-M   'P 1'
#
loop_
_entity.id
_entity.type
_entity.pdbx_description
1 polymer ?
#
loop_
_entity_poly.entity_id
_entity_poly.type
_entity_poly.pdbx_seq_one_letter_code
_entity_poly.pdbx_strand_id
1 'polypeptide(L)'
;MCMNNGKREQCGFTLFEILVVVILLGVLAAIVIPVFSESSSDAHLNVCLENLRLIQSVLSIYRTKVGTYPSSVNDLVEYWATQPVCPLGGPYDWSLNDEVYHIRCSAQHTPSSNHVCIHEDQQPTVK
;
A
#
# COMPACT_ATOMS: atom_id res chain seq x y z
N MET A 1 -31.66 -31.52 22.35
CA MET A 1 -32.16 -32.35 23.49
C MET A 1 -32.23 -33.80 23.03
N CYS A 2 -31.64 -34.74 23.78
CA CYS A 2 -31.75 -36.19 23.51
C CYS A 2 -32.29 -36.87 24.76
N MET A 3 -33.24 -37.77 24.56
CA MET A 3 -34.02 -38.42 25.61
C MET A 3 -33.52 -39.87 25.74
N ASN A 4 -32.65 -40.08 26.74
CA ASN A 4 -31.86 -41.28 27.02
C ASN A 4 -32.68 -42.58 27.13
N ASN A 5 -32.52 -43.52 26.18
CA ASN A 5 -32.85 -44.93 26.38
C ASN A 5 -32.01 -45.89 25.49
N GLY A 6 -30.86 -46.34 25.99
CA GLY A 6 -30.28 -47.68 25.75
C GLY A 6 -29.91 -48.16 24.33
N LYS A 7 -30.20 -47.42 23.25
CA LYS A 7 -29.89 -47.81 21.87
C LYS A 7 -29.44 -46.60 21.07
N ARG A 8 -28.13 -46.51 20.78
CA ARG A 8 -27.45 -45.57 19.87
C ARG A 8 -28.31 -44.34 19.51
N GLU A 9 -28.35 -43.39 20.43
CA GLU A 9 -29.09 -42.15 20.23
C GLU A 9 -28.40 -41.30 19.17
N GLN A 10 -29.05 -41.17 18.01
CA GLN A 10 -28.73 -40.15 17.06
C GLN A 10 -29.29 -38.83 17.59
N CYS A 11 -28.42 -38.03 18.20
CA CYS A 11 -28.76 -36.66 18.56
C CYS A 11 -28.96 -35.82 17.30
N GLY A 12 -30.20 -35.45 17.04
CA GLY A 12 -30.57 -34.57 15.93
C GLY A 12 -30.26 -33.11 16.23
N PHE A 13 -29.61 -32.44 15.27
CA PHE A 13 -29.50 -30.98 15.25
C PHE A 13 -30.90 -30.38 15.13
N THR A 14 -31.21 -29.37 15.94
CA THR A 14 -32.45 -28.62 15.75
C THR A 14 -32.30 -27.70 14.54
N LEU A 15 -33.33 -27.60 13.68
CA LEU A 15 -33.30 -26.69 12.53
C LEU A 15 -33.05 -25.23 12.96
N PHE A 16 -33.55 -24.87 14.14
CA PHE A 16 -33.35 -23.55 14.73
C PHE A 16 -31.88 -23.25 15.08
N GLU A 17 -31.12 -24.26 15.49
CA GLU A 17 -29.72 -24.11 15.84
C GLU A 17 -28.84 -23.83 14.62
N ILE A 18 -29.16 -24.42 13.47
CA ILE A 18 -28.49 -24.07 12.21
C ILE A 18 -28.97 -22.69 11.72
N LEU A 19 -30.26 -22.35 11.89
CA LEU A 19 -30.82 -21.06 11.50
C LEU A 19 -30.14 -19.88 12.22
N VAL A 20 -30.01 -19.94 13.54
CA VAL A 20 -29.39 -18.85 14.30
C VAL A 20 -27.90 -18.71 13.96
N VAL A 21 -27.20 -19.82 13.70
CA VAL A 21 -25.79 -19.80 13.32
C VAL A 21 -25.58 -19.11 11.97
N VAL A 22 -26.36 -19.42 10.94
CA VAL A 22 -26.19 -18.76 9.63
C VAL A 22 -26.54 -17.27 9.68
N ILE A 23 -27.51 -16.88 10.52
CA ILE A 23 -27.85 -15.48 10.75
C ILE A 23 -26.67 -14.75 11.40
N LEU A 24 -26.08 -15.30 12.47
CA LEU A 24 -24.94 -14.70 13.15
C LEU A 24 -23.70 -14.63 12.24
N LEU A 25 -23.41 -15.68 11.46
CA LEU A 25 -22.33 -15.66 10.48
C LEU A 25 -22.55 -14.60 9.40
N GLY A 26 -23.78 -14.38 8.96
CA GLY A 26 -24.12 -13.31 8.00
C GLY A 26 -23.86 -11.91 8.56
N VAL A 27 -24.24 -11.65 9.82
CA VAL A 27 -23.99 -10.35 10.48
C VAL A 27 -22.48 -10.10 10.65
N LEU A 28 -21.73 -11.11 11.09
CA LEU A 28 -20.27 -10.97 11.24
C LEU A 28 -19.58 -10.72 9.89
N ALA A 29 -19.95 -11.47 8.84
CA ALA A 29 -19.37 -11.30 7.51
C ALA A 29 -19.63 -9.90 6.93
N ALA A 30 -20.82 -9.32 7.15
CA ALA A 30 -21.17 -7.98 6.69
C ALA A 30 -20.28 -6.87 7.27
N ILE A 31 -19.77 -7.05 8.51
CA ILE A 31 -18.89 -6.07 9.18
C ILE A 31 -17.42 -6.27 8.78
N VAL A 32 -16.98 -7.52 8.63
CA VAL A 32 -15.56 -7.83 8.38
C VAL A 32 -15.10 -7.40 6.98
N ILE A 33 -15.95 -7.58 5.96
CA ILE A 33 -15.60 -7.27 4.56
C ILE A 33 -15.22 -5.79 4.33
N PRO A 34 -16.01 -4.78 4.74
CA PRO A 34 -15.66 -3.38 4.49
C PRO A 34 -14.39 -2.93 5.23
N VAL A 35 -14.17 -3.42 6.45
CA VAL A 35 -13.01 -3.06 7.29
C VAL A 35 -11.69 -3.54 6.67
N PHE A 36 -11.69 -4.71 6.04
CA PHE A 36 -10.50 -5.24 5.37
C PHE A 36 -10.14 -4.47 4.09
N SER A 37 -11.11 -3.89 3.38
CA SER A 37 -10.84 -3.18 2.12
C SER A 37 -10.22 -1.79 2.30
N GLU A 38 -10.59 -1.03 3.34
CA GLU A 38 -10.06 0.32 3.56
C GLU A 38 -8.64 0.31 4.14
N SER A 39 -8.39 -0.56 5.13
CA SER A 39 -7.11 -0.59 5.84
C SER A 39 -5.90 -0.92 4.93
N SER A 40 -6.12 -1.71 3.88
CA SER A 40 -5.06 -1.99 2.89
C SER A 40 -4.69 -0.75 2.07
N SER A 41 -5.66 0.09 1.70
CA SER A 41 -5.40 1.26 0.86
C SER A 41 -4.51 2.28 1.59
N ASP A 42 -4.82 2.57 2.86
CA ASP A 42 -4.04 3.49 3.68
C ASP A 42 -2.63 2.98 3.97
N ALA A 43 -2.48 1.66 4.19
CA ALA A 43 -1.17 1.04 4.34
C ALA A 43 -0.31 1.22 3.08
N HIS A 44 -0.89 1.03 1.89
CA HIS A 44 -0.19 1.25 0.62
C HIS A 44 0.21 2.70 0.42
N LEU A 45 -0.64 3.66 0.79
CA LEU A 45 -0.30 5.09 0.72
C LEU A 45 0.87 5.45 1.63
N ASN A 46 0.86 4.96 2.87
CA ASN A 46 1.93 5.22 3.84
C ASN A 46 3.28 4.64 3.37
N VAL A 47 3.28 3.42 2.83
CA VAL A 47 4.49 2.80 2.26
C VAL A 47 4.99 3.62 1.07
N CYS A 48 4.10 4.09 0.19
CA CYS A 48 4.50 4.90 -0.95
C CYS A 48 5.10 6.24 -0.51
N LEU A 49 4.52 6.91 0.48
CA LEU A 49 5.06 8.15 1.04
C LEU A 49 6.46 7.95 1.63
N GLU A 50 6.67 6.84 2.34
CA GLU A 50 7.98 6.52 2.89
C GLU A 50 9.02 6.27 1.79
N ASN A 51 8.65 5.52 0.75
CA ASN A 51 9.50 5.34 -0.43
C ASN A 51 9.87 6.66 -1.10
N LEU A 52 8.92 7.61 -1.22
CA LEU A 52 9.19 8.94 -1.76
C LEU A 52 10.19 9.74 -0.92
N ARG A 53 10.12 9.62 0.42
CA ARG A 53 11.11 10.23 1.33
C ARG A 53 12.49 9.59 1.19
N LEU A 54 12.57 8.27 1.01
CA LEU A 54 13.82 7.58 0.72
C LEU A 54 14.43 8.09 -0.59
N ILE A 55 13.62 8.22 -1.64
CA ILE A 55 14.04 8.78 -2.94
C ILE A 55 14.54 10.22 -2.76
N GLN A 56 13.81 11.06 -2.01
CA GLN A 56 14.23 12.43 -1.69
C GLN A 56 15.60 12.46 -0.99
N SER A 57 15.83 11.56 -0.02
CA SER A 57 17.11 11.45 0.68
C SER A 57 18.23 11.06 -0.28
N VAL A 58 18.02 10.03 -1.11
CA VAL A 58 19.00 9.57 -2.11
C VAL A 58 19.32 10.67 -3.14
N LEU A 59 18.32 11.42 -3.60
CA LEU A 59 18.50 12.57 -4.49
C LEU A 59 19.37 13.66 -3.86
N SER A 60 19.17 13.95 -2.58
CA SER A 60 19.99 14.94 -1.86
C SER A 60 21.44 14.50 -1.71
N ILE A 61 21.68 13.20 -1.50
CA ILE A 61 23.02 12.60 -1.45
C ILE A 61 23.67 12.67 -2.82
N TYR A 62 22.96 12.27 -3.88
CA TYR A 62 23.45 12.32 -5.25
C TYR A 62 23.88 13.74 -5.63
N ARG A 63 23.03 14.74 -5.38
CA ARG A 63 23.37 16.15 -5.64
C ARG A 63 24.62 16.60 -4.88
N THR A 64 24.78 16.16 -3.63
CA THR A 64 25.96 16.50 -2.83
C THR A 64 27.24 15.87 -3.38
N LYS A 65 27.14 14.73 -4.08
CA LYS A 65 28.28 13.99 -4.64
C LYS A 65 28.62 14.42 -6.08
N VAL A 66 27.62 14.56 -6.94
CA VAL A 66 27.78 14.81 -8.38
C VAL A 66 27.62 16.30 -8.71
N GLY A 67 26.91 17.05 -7.87
CA GLY A 67 26.65 18.49 -8.06
C GLY A 67 25.37 18.79 -8.85
N THR A 68 24.84 17.80 -9.58
CA THR A 68 23.61 17.90 -10.37
C THR A 68 22.57 16.88 -9.89
N TYR A 69 21.31 17.05 -10.29
CA TYR A 69 20.30 16.02 -10.10
C TYR A 69 20.39 14.94 -11.19
N PRO A 70 20.01 13.69 -10.88
CA PRO A 70 20.04 12.61 -11.86
C PRO A 70 18.96 12.82 -12.94
N SER A 71 19.30 12.45 -14.16
CA SER A 71 18.36 12.50 -15.30
C SER A 71 17.47 11.27 -15.38
N SER A 72 17.89 10.17 -14.73
CA SER A 72 17.16 8.91 -14.70
C SER A 72 17.37 8.17 -13.37
N VAL A 73 16.48 7.22 -13.07
CA VAL A 73 16.63 6.31 -11.91
C VAL A 73 17.94 5.52 -11.96
N ASN A 74 18.45 5.22 -13.15
CA ASN A 74 19.64 4.39 -13.32
C ASN A 74 20.88 5.03 -12.69
N ASP A 75 20.92 6.36 -12.64
CA ASP A 75 22.02 7.13 -12.02
C ASP A 75 22.04 6.96 -10.49
N LEU A 76 20.90 6.57 -9.90
CA LEU A 76 20.75 6.36 -8.45
C LEU A 76 21.05 4.94 -8.00
N VAL A 77 21.30 4.00 -8.92
CA VAL A 77 21.45 2.57 -8.62
C VAL A 77 22.57 2.28 -7.61
N GLU A 78 23.62 3.10 -7.60
CA GLU A 78 24.74 2.98 -6.67
C GLU A 78 24.46 3.61 -5.28
N TYR A 79 23.47 4.49 -5.16
CA TYR A 79 23.24 5.32 -3.97
C TYR A 79 22.19 4.75 -3.00
N TRP A 80 21.51 3.67 -3.37
CA TRP A 80 20.51 2.98 -2.56
C TRP A 80 20.78 1.46 -2.53
N ALA A 81 20.43 0.79 -1.43
CA ALA A 81 20.70 -0.64 -1.29
C ALA A 81 19.76 -1.51 -2.15
N THR A 82 18.53 -1.05 -2.36
CA THR A 82 17.52 -1.72 -3.18
C THR A 82 16.55 -0.67 -3.69
N GLN A 83 16.17 -0.75 -4.97
CA GLN A 83 15.19 0.13 -5.57
C GLN A 83 13.81 -0.05 -4.90
N PRO A 84 13.25 0.96 -4.20
CA PRO A 84 11.85 1.00 -3.80
C PRO A 84 10.94 0.73 -4.98
N VAL A 85 10.05 -0.24 -4.74
CA VAL A 85 8.97 -0.61 -5.65
C VAL A 85 7.67 -0.12 -5.02
N CYS A 86 6.73 0.30 -5.85
CA CYS A 86 5.42 0.70 -5.37
C CYS A 86 4.67 -0.52 -4.79
N PRO A 87 3.94 -0.39 -3.66
CA PRO A 87 3.29 -1.52 -3.01
C PRO A 87 2.15 -2.16 -3.83
N LEU A 88 1.56 -1.43 -4.79
CA LEU A 88 0.62 -2.00 -5.77
C LEU A 88 1.30 -2.58 -7.03
N GLY A 89 2.64 -2.57 -7.05
CA GLY A 89 3.44 -3.03 -8.17
C GLY A 89 3.87 -1.89 -9.10
N GLY A 90 5.00 -2.12 -9.77
CA GLY A 90 5.57 -1.20 -10.75
C GLY A 90 6.65 -0.27 -10.19
N PRO A 91 7.54 0.24 -11.05
CA PRO A 91 8.55 1.22 -10.68
C PRO A 91 7.93 2.61 -10.44
N TYR A 92 8.74 3.52 -9.91
CA TYR A 92 8.41 4.94 -9.90
C TYR A 92 8.65 5.53 -11.28
N ASP A 93 7.68 6.32 -11.77
CA ASP A 93 7.73 7.06 -13.02
C ASP A 93 8.47 8.38 -12.83
N TRP A 94 9.27 8.76 -13.83
CA TRP A 94 10.10 9.97 -13.82
C TRP A 94 9.70 10.82 -15.01
N SER A 95 9.01 11.91 -14.72
CA SER A 95 8.48 12.82 -15.74
C SER A 95 9.08 14.20 -15.55
N LEU A 96 9.58 14.80 -16.63
CA LEU A 96 10.04 16.18 -16.64
C LEU A 96 8.91 17.06 -17.18
N ASN A 97 8.35 17.95 -16.35
CA ASN A 97 7.36 18.93 -16.77
C ASN A 97 7.84 20.32 -16.33
N ASP A 98 7.86 21.28 -17.25
CA ASP A 98 8.19 22.69 -16.94
C ASP A 98 9.51 22.87 -16.14
N GLU A 99 10.57 22.15 -16.54
CA GLU A 99 11.90 22.14 -15.86
C GLU A 99 11.89 21.56 -14.43
N VAL A 100 10.82 20.85 -14.05
CA VAL A 100 10.68 20.17 -12.77
C VAL A 100 10.59 18.67 -12.99
N TYR A 101 11.41 17.90 -12.29
CA TYR A 101 11.24 16.44 -12.26
C TYR A 101 10.14 16.06 -11.27
N HIS A 102 9.15 15.31 -11.74
CA HIS A 102 8.10 14.71 -10.95
C HIS A 102 8.32 13.20 -10.86
N ILE A 103 8.41 12.69 -9.64
CA ILE A 103 8.54 11.25 -9.37
C ILE A 103 7.26 10.74 -8.75
N ARG A 104 6.58 9.82 -9.44
CA ARG A 104 5.25 9.31 -9.07
C ARG A 104 5.24 7.80 -9.05
N CYS A 105 4.38 7.17 -8.25
CA CYS A 105 4.16 5.74 -8.39
C CYS A 105 3.39 5.44 -9.69
N SER A 106 3.84 4.44 -10.46
CA SER A 106 3.21 4.00 -11.72
C SER A 106 1.75 3.56 -11.56
N ALA A 107 1.38 2.99 -10.41
CA ALA A 107 0.06 2.44 -10.16
C ALA A 107 -1.03 3.50 -9.80
N GLN A 108 -0.74 4.81 -9.90
CA GLN A 108 -1.70 5.94 -9.78
C GLN A 108 -2.72 5.86 -8.64
N HIS A 109 -2.41 5.15 -7.56
CA HIS A 109 -3.28 4.98 -6.40
C HIS A 109 -2.98 6.00 -5.30
N THR A 110 -1.92 6.80 -5.47
CA THR A 110 -1.62 7.91 -4.59
C THR A 110 -2.35 9.16 -5.05
N PRO A 111 -2.83 10.01 -4.11
CA PRO A 111 -3.33 11.33 -4.45
C PRO A 111 -2.30 12.09 -5.28
N SER A 112 -2.75 13.01 -6.16
CA SER A 112 -1.85 13.81 -6.98
C SER A 112 -0.91 14.71 -6.17
N SER A 113 -1.16 14.92 -4.87
CA SER A 113 -0.25 15.59 -3.95
C SER A 113 1.00 14.76 -3.68
N ASN A 114 0.88 13.43 -3.57
CA ASN A 114 1.93 12.56 -3.03
C ASN A 114 2.96 12.17 -4.09
N HIS A 115 3.88 13.09 -4.38
CA HIS A 115 4.97 12.92 -5.33
C HIS A 115 6.21 13.73 -4.91
N VAL A 116 7.37 13.38 -5.46
CA VAL A 116 8.59 14.18 -5.29
C VAL A 116 8.70 15.17 -6.45
N CYS A 117 8.93 16.44 -6.14
CA CYS A 117 9.30 17.48 -7.09
C CYS A 117 10.78 17.86 -6.91
N ILE A 118 11.52 17.93 -8.01
CA ILE A 118 12.89 18.41 -8.04
C ILE A 118 12.95 19.69 -8.87
N HIS A 119 13.30 20.79 -8.24
CA HIS A 119 13.64 22.04 -8.91
C HIS A 119 15.16 22.19 -8.93
N GLU A 120 15.74 22.67 -10.03
CA GLU A 120 17.18 22.87 -10.19
C GLU A 120 17.79 23.65 -8.99
N ASP A 121 17.13 24.71 -8.52
CA ASP A 121 17.63 25.60 -7.46
C ASP A 121 17.14 25.26 -6.03
N GLN A 122 16.23 24.30 -5.86
CA GLN A 122 15.69 23.95 -4.55
C GLN A 122 15.94 22.48 -4.18
N GLN A 123 15.93 22.18 -2.88
CA GLN A 123 16.02 20.80 -2.40
C GLN A 123 14.79 20.01 -2.90
N PRO A 124 14.92 18.69 -3.16
CA PRO A 124 13.79 17.90 -3.59
C PRO A 124 12.75 17.92 -2.46
N THR A 125 11.47 18.07 -2.79
CA THR A 125 10.37 18.13 -1.81
C THR A 125 9.34 17.05 -2.09
N VAL A 126 8.88 16.38 -1.02
CA VAL A 126 7.72 15.46 -1.07
C VAL A 126 6.48 16.27 -0.74
N LYS A 127 5.50 16.30 -1.64
CA LYS A 127 4.18 16.91 -1.40
C LYS A 127 3.14 15.87 -0.99
#